data_AF-T1ASP2-F1
#
_entry.id   AF-T1ASP2-F1
#
_cell.length_a   1.000
_cell.length_b   1.000
_cell.length_c   1.000
_cell.angle_alpha   90.00
_cell.angle_beta   90.00
_cell.angle_gamma   90.00
#
_symmetry.space_group_name_H-M   'P 1'
#
loop_
_entity.id
_entity.type
_entity.pdbx_description
1 polymer ?
#
loop_
_entity_poly.entity_id
_entity_poly.type
_entity_poly.pdbx_seq_one_letter_code
_entity_poly.pdbx_strand_id
1 'polypeptide(L)' 'MNSIDTDAVFMRSLATRRRHMATAAVLKDVIQLYRAAGFDLIIVETAGTGQADSEIVDLVDWSLYVMTGEYGA' A
#
# COMPACT_ATOMS: atom_id res chain seq x y z
N MET A 1 16.44 3.26 4.73
CA MET A 1 17.03 1.98 5.18
C MET A 1 15.86 1.06 5.42
N ASN A 2 15.70 0.06 4.56
CA ASN A 2 14.67 -0.97 4.73
C ASN A 2 15.36 -2.14 5.43
N SER A 3 14.92 -2.53 6.63
CA SER A 3 15.55 -3.55 7.47
C SER A 3 15.08 -4.97 7.15
N ILE A 4 14.39 -5.14 6.02
CA ILE A 4 13.94 -6.42 5.52
C ILE A 4 15.14 -7.08 4.82
N ASP A 5 15.86 -7.93 5.55
CA ASP A 5 17.01 -8.69 5.07
C ASP A 5 16.73 -10.19 5.26
N THR A 6 15.82 -10.71 4.43
CA THR A 6 15.43 -12.12 4.42
C THR A 6 14.87 -12.48 3.05
N ASP A 7 15.14 -13.69 2.57
CA ASP A 7 14.62 -14.19 1.29
C ASP A 7 13.10 -14.43 1.32
N ALA A 8 12.51 -14.50 2.53
CA ALA A 8 11.07 -14.72 2.70
C ALA A 8 10.22 -13.47 2.41
N VAL A 9 10.83 -12.30 2.27
CA VAL A 9 10.10 -11.03 2.12
C VAL A 9 10.66 -10.23 0.96
N PHE A 10 9.77 -9.78 0.09
CA PHE A 10 10.09 -8.87 -1.00
C PHE A 10 9.42 -7.51 -0.78
N MET A 11 10.16 -6.42 -0.95
CA MET A 11 9.62 -5.06 -0.87
C MET A 11 9.96 -4.24 -2.10
N ARG A 12 8.94 -3.56 -2.65
CA ARG A 12 9.08 -2.65 -3.78
C ARG A 12 8.37 -1.34 -3.50
N SER A 13 9.14 -0.25 -3.39
CA SER A 13 8.58 1.10 -3.32
C SER A 13 8.02 1.53 -4.68
N LEU A 14 6.82 2.11 -4.67
CA LEU A 14 6.14 2.64 -5.85
C LEU A 14 5.80 4.12 -5.64
N ALA A 15 6.20 4.97 -6.58
CA ALA A 15 5.80 6.37 -6.58
C ALA A 15 4.38 6.51 -7.17
N THR A 16 3.52 7.31 -6.51
CA THR A 16 2.15 7.58 -6.98
C THR A 16 2.13 8.25 -8.35
N ARG A 17 3.06 9.20 -8.60
CA ARG A 17 3.23 9.96 -9.85
C ARG A 17 1.96 10.71 -10.30
N ARG A 18 1.03 10.96 -9.38
CA ARG A 18 -0.25 11.65 -9.58
C ARG A 18 -0.48 12.62 -8.43
N ARG A 19 -1.09 13.78 -8.69
CA ARG A 19 -1.50 14.72 -7.63
C ARG A 19 -2.79 14.21 -6.99
N HIS A 20 -2.89 14.36 -5.66
CA HIS A 20 -4.09 14.01 -4.87
C HIS A 20 -4.52 12.54 -4.91
N MET A 21 -3.60 11.61 -5.21
CA MET A 21 -3.88 10.18 -5.14
C MET A 21 -2.94 9.52 -4.14
N ALA A 22 -3.50 8.64 -3.30
CA ALA A 22 -2.75 7.88 -2.32
C ALA A 22 -2.01 6.67 -2.93
N THR A 23 -2.41 6.24 -4.12
CA THR A 23 -1.91 5.03 -4.79
C THR A 23 -1.32 5.30 -6.18
N ALA A 24 -0.53 4.34 -6.69
CA ALA A 24 -0.04 4.35 -8.06
C ALA A 24 -1.08 3.75 -9.02
N ALA A 25 -1.18 4.30 -10.22
CA ALA A 25 -2.07 3.83 -11.29
C ALA A 25 -2.02 2.32 -11.55
N VAL A 26 -0.83 1.76 -11.40
CA VAL A 26 -0.48 0.37 -11.73
C VAL A 26 -0.64 -0.56 -10.53
N LEU A 27 -1.10 -0.05 -9.37
CA LEU A 27 -1.13 -0.83 -8.13
C LEU A 27 -1.95 -2.11 -8.28
N LYS A 28 -3.12 -2.03 -8.94
CA LYS A 28 -3.97 -3.21 -9.19
C LYS A 28 -3.21 -4.30 -9.96
N ASP A 29 -2.51 -3.92 -11.02
CA ASP A 29 -1.75 -4.87 -11.85
C ASP A 29 -0.57 -5.47 -11.07
N VAL A 30 0.07 -4.66 -10.22
CA VAL A 30 1.17 -5.13 -9.33
C VAL A 30 0.67 -6.13 -8.31
N ILE A 31 -0.51 -5.92 -7.70
CA ILE A 31 -1.12 -6.88 -6.78
C ILE A 31 -1.42 -8.20 -7.50
N GLN A 32 -1.97 -8.14 -8.71
CA GLN A 32 -2.22 -9.35 -9.51
C GLN A 32 -0.93 -10.09 -9.88
N LEU A 33 0.14 -9.35 -10.20
CA LEU A 33 1.44 -9.91 -10.47
C LEU A 33 1.99 -10.68 -9.25
N TYR A 34 1.93 -10.11 -8.05
CA TYR A 34 2.43 -10.79 -6.86
C TYR A 34 1.55 -11.98 -6.45
N ARG A 35 0.23 -11.89 -6.66
CA ARG A 35 -0.66 -13.06 -6.51
C ARG A 35 -0.26 -14.19 -7.46
N ALA A 36 -0.02 -13.87 -8.73
CA ALA A 36 0.42 -14.84 -9.73
C ALA A 36 1.82 -15.41 -9.43
N ALA A 37 2.69 -14.64 -8.79
CA ALA A 37 4.00 -15.07 -8.34
C ALA A 37 3.98 -15.99 -7.10
N GLY A 38 2.80 -16.22 -6.50
CA GLY A 38 2.64 -17.18 -5.39
C GLY A 38 2.96 -16.60 -4.01
N PHE A 39 2.89 -15.28 -3.82
CA PHE A 39 2.99 -14.69 -2.48
C PHE A 39 1.76 -15.04 -1.65
N ASP A 40 1.98 -15.55 -0.43
CA ASP A 40 0.90 -15.91 0.50
C ASP A 40 0.21 -14.69 1.11
N LEU A 41 0.95 -13.58 1.26
CA LEU A 41 0.46 -12.32 1.83
C LEU A 41 1.06 -11.13 1.07
N ILE A 42 0.21 -10.17 0.70
CA ILE A 42 0.60 -8.93 0.05
C ILE A 42 0.18 -7.78 0.95
N ILE A 43 1.14 -6.96 1.38
CA ILE A 43 0.90 -5.76 2.17
C ILE A 43 1.08 -4.54 1.27
N VAL A 44 0.11 -3.64 1.29
CA VAL A 44 0.15 -2.37 0.54
C VAL A 44 0.11 -1.20 1.53
N GLU A 45 1.15 -0.39 1.50
CA GLU A 45 1.22 0.88 2.22
C GLU A 45 0.92 2.03 1.23
N THR A 46 0.04 2.95 1.63
CA THR A 46 -0.30 4.14 0.83
C THR A 46 0.58 5.33 1.23
N ALA A 47 0.69 6.35 0.36
CA ALA A 47 1.58 7.48 0.59
C ALA A 47 1.13 8.48 1.69
N GLY A 48 0.03 8.21 2.42
CA GLY A 48 -0.46 9.04 3.52
C GLY A 48 -0.89 10.46 3.08
N THR A 49 -1.95 10.57 2.29
CA THR A 49 -2.43 11.85 1.72
C THR A 49 -3.57 12.51 2.51
N GLY A 50 -4.09 11.87 3.56
CA GLY A 50 -5.11 12.41 4.45
C GLY A 50 -6.22 11.40 4.79
N GLN A 51 -7.20 11.79 5.60
CA GLN A 51 -8.28 10.91 6.08
C GLN A 51 -9.36 10.59 5.03
N ALA A 52 -9.40 11.35 3.93
CA ALA A 52 -10.41 11.21 2.89
C ALA A 52 -10.06 10.14 1.83
N ASP A 53 -8.83 9.61 1.85
CA ASP A 53 -8.37 8.67 0.83
C ASP A 53 -8.73 7.23 1.17
N SER A 54 -9.95 6.84 0.81
CA SER A 54 -10.46 5.46 0.89
C SER A 54 -10.15 4.62 -0.35
N GLU A 55 -9.36 5.13 -1.30
CA GLU A 55 -9.07 4.46 -2.59
C GLU A 55 -8.51 3.05 -2.42
N ILE A 56 -7.74 2.83 -1.34
CA ILE A 56 -7.14 1.52 -1.07
C ILE A 56 -8.19 0.43 -0.78
N VAL A 57 -9.36 0.80 -0.25
CA VAL A 57 -10.41 -0.14 0.16
C VAL A 57 -10.95 -0.95 -1.03
N ASP A 58 -11.00 -0.35 -2.22
CA ASP A 58 -11.48 -1.03 -3.43
C ASP A 58 -10.43 -1.97 -4.06
N LEU A 59 -9.20 -1.98 -3.55
CA LEU A 59 -8.06 -2.69 -4.14
C LEU A 59 -7.56 -3.86 -3.28
N VAL A 60 -8.04 -4.00 -2.05
CA VAL A 60 -7.51 -4.96 -1.05
C VAL A 60 -8.61 -5.81 -0.44
N ASP A 61 -8.24 -7.01 0.02
CA ASP A 61 -9.16 -7.92 0.71
C ASP A 61 -9.53 -7.41 2.12
N TRP A 62 -8.57 -6.78 2.82
CA TRP A 62 -8.75 -6.15 4.13
C TRP A 62 -8.02 -4.82 4.19
N SER A 63 -8.61 -3.83 4.85
CA SER A 63 -8.01 -2.52 5.08
C SER A 63 -7.74 -2.28 6.56
N LEU A 64 -6.63 -1.60 6.85
CA LEU A 64 -6.23 -1.17 8.18
C LEU A 64 -5.94 0.32 8.15
N TYR A 65 -6.68 1.10 8.93
CA TYR A 65 -6.41 2.52 9.11
C TYR A 65 -5.48 2.74 10.30
N VAL A 66 -4.37 3.43 10.05
CA VAL A 66 -3.36 3.74 11.06
C VAL A 66 -3.34 5.25 11.29
N MET A 67 -3.48 5.67 12.53
CA MET A 67 -3.46 7.07 12.95
C MET A 67 -2.70 7.22 14.26
N THR A 68 -2.16 8.41 14.52
CA THR A 68 -1.64 8.78 15.83
C THR A 68 -2.80 9.18 16.75
N GLY A 69 -2.53 9.27 18.06
CA GLY A 69 -3.50 9.77 19.04
C GLY A 69 -3.81 11.28 18.92
N GLU A 70 -3.15 11.97 17.99
CA GLU A 70 -3.33 13.40 17.71
C GLU A 70 -4.38 13.57 16.61
N TYR A 71 -5.66 13.48 16.99
CA TYR A 71 -6.78 13.65 16.06
C TYR A 71 -7.79 14.67 16.60
N GLY A 72 -8.15 15.66 15.78
CA GLY A 72 -8.95 16.82 16.19
C GLY A 72 -8.10 18.07 16.42
N ALA A 73 -8.72 19.25 16.31
CA ALA A 73 -8.12 20.53 16.68
C ALA A 73 -8.01 20.69 18.20
#